data_AF-A0A5B0S683-F1
#
_entry.id   AF-A0A5B0S683-F1
#
_cell.length_a   1.000
_cell.length_b   1.000
_cell.length_c   1.000
_cell.angle_alpha   90.00
_cell.angle_beta   90.00
_cell.angle_gamma   90.00
#
_symmetry.space_group_name_H-M   'P 1'
#
loop_
_entity.id
_entity.type
_entity.pdbx_description
1 polymer ?
#
loop_
_entity_poly.entity_id
_entity_poly.type
_entity_poly.pdbx_seq_one_letter_code
_entity_poly.pdbx_strand_id
1 'polypeptide(L)'
;MEDVGIKLPEDIITYDLLRRLPHSLDNIKQSITHSKNGEDIKPESLLDHLEIHLNKLKVSTASKDKLITATMFTKEDTRCIPGQHNPYAKSHPKDKCWKVYPEKREAYLKKKEQSQTKPKAA
;
A
#
# COMPACT_ATOMS: atom_id res chain seq x y z
N MET A 1 -16.72 10.70 -16.05
CA MET A 1 -16.35 11.85 -15.21
C MET A 1 -16.91 13.07 -15.91
N GLU A 2 -17.85 13.76 -15.28
CA GLU A 2 -18.32 15.04 -15.79
C GLU A 2 -17.27 16.10 -15.47
N ASP A 3 -16.98 16.96 -16.43
CA ASP A 3 -16.14 18.13 -16.19
C ASP A 3 -16.94 19.15 -15.37
N VAL A 4 -16.68 19.18 -14.07
CA VAL A 4 -17.32 20.08 -13.12
C VAL A 4 -16.64 21.46 -13.07
N GLY A 5 -15.68 21.74 -13.96
CA GLY A 5 -14.98 23.03 -14.06
C GLY A 5 -14.03 23.32 -12.90
N ILE A 6 -13.74 22.35 -12.04
CA ILE A 6 -12.81 22.50 -10.92
C ILE A 6 -11.38 22.47 -11.46
N LYS A 7 -10.68 23.59 -11.34
CA LYS A 7 -9.25 23.69 -11.63
C LYS A 7 -8.47 23.54 -10.34
N LEU A 8 -7.78 22.42 -10.18
CA LEU A 8 -6.93 22.17 -9.03
C LEU A 8 -5.46 22.43 -9.42
N PRO A 9 -4.67 23.14 -8.59
CA PRO A 9 -3.25 23.35 -8.85
C PRO A 9 -2.47 22.04 -8.95
N GLU A 10 -1.49 21.99 -9.86
CA GLU A 10 -0.67 20.80 -10.13
C GLU A 10 0.07 20.32 -8.89
N ASP A 11 0.68 21.23 -8.14
CA ASP A 11 1.42 20.96 -6.92
C ASP A 11 0.55 20.30 -5.84
N ILE A 12 -0.68 20.78 -5.66
CA ILE A 12 -1.64 20.19 -4.71
C ILE A 12 -1.99 18.76 -5.09
N ILE A 13 -2.23 18.49 -6.38
CA ILE A 13 -2.49 17.13 -6.88
C ILE A 13 -1.27 16.25 -6.61
N THR A 14 -0.07 16.73 -6.96
CA THR A 14 1.17 15.98 -6.75
C THR A 14 1.40 15.66 -5.29
N TYR A 15 1.22 16.61 -4.38
CA TYR A 15 1.35 16.36 -2.95
C TYR A 15 0.37 15.29 -2.44
N ASP A 16 -0.90 15.31 -2.87
CA ASP A 16 -1.85 14.26 -2.48
C ASP A 16 -1.46 12.89 -3.05
N LEU A 17 -0.99 12.83 -4.30
CA LEU A 17 -0.48 11.59 -4.89
C LEU A 17 0.75 11.07 -4.15
N LEU A 18 1.73 11.93 -3.85
CA LEU A 18 2.93 11.59 -3.10
C LEU A 18 2.59 11.04 -1.70
N ARG A 19 1.63 11.66 -1.01
CA ARG A 19 1.18 11.22 0.32
C ARG A 19 0.63 9.79 0.31
N ARG A 20 0.04 9.35 -0.81
CA ARG A 20 -0.56 8.01 -0.97
C ARG A 20 0.46 6.93 -1.33
N LEU A 21 1.72 7.28 -1.63
CA LEU A 21 2.72 6.26 -1.95
C LEU A 21 3.17 5.49 -0.71
N PRO A 22 3.39 4.17 -0.81
CA PRO A 22 3.96 3.36 0.26
C PRO A 22 5.39 3.78 0.60
N HIS A 23 5.82 3.47 1.83
CA HIS A 23 7.17 3.76 2.32
C HIS A 23 8.28 3.15 1.45
N SER A 24 7.98 2.06 0.73
CA SER A 24 8.92 1.46 -0.22
C SER A 24 9.28 2.39 -1.41
N LEU A 25 8.53 3.47 -1.62
CA LEU A 25 8.75 4.48 -2.67
C LEU A 25 9.15 5.84 -2.07
N ASP A 26 9.61 5.90 -0.82
CA ASP A 26 10.02 7.16 -0.17
C ASP A 26 11.16 7.86 -0.91
N ASN A 27 12.01 7.12 -1.63
CA ASN A 27 13.04 7.70 -2.47
C ASN A 27 12.45 8.57 -3.61
N ILE A 28 11.31 8.16 -4.18
CA ILE A 28 10.61 8.92 -5.22
C ILE A 28 10.01 10.19 -4.62
N LYS A 29 9.40 10.07 -3.43
CA LYS A 29 8.87 11.23 -2.70
C LYS A 29 9.95 12.28 -2.49
N GLN A 30 11.09 11.87 -1.91
CA GLN A 30 12.20 12.78 -1.62
C GLN A 30 12.80 13.41 -2.88
N SER A 31 12.95 12.63 -3.97
CA SER A 31 13.47 13.12 -5.25
C SER A 31 12.65 14.30 -5.76
N ILE A 32 11.32 14.19 -5.67
CA ILE A 32 10.39 15.20 -6.16
C ILE A 32 10.27 16.39 -5.20
N THR A 33 10.13 16.13 -3.90
CA THR A 33 9.90 17.19 -2.89
C THR A 33 11.15 18.02 -2.59
N HIS A 34 12.35 17.49 -2.83
CA HIS A 34 13.62 18.21 -2.63
C HIS A 34 14.18 18.82 -3.92
N SER A 35 13.40 18.83 -5.00
CA SER A 35 13.77 19.53 -6.24
C SER A 35 14.03 21.01 -5.98
N LYS A 36 14.94 21.59 -6.76
CA LYS A 36 15.24 23.02 -6.65
C LYS A 36 14.00 23.82 -7.03
N ASN A 37 13.59 24.75 -6.17
CA ASN A 37 12.43 25.62 -6.34
C ASN A 37 11.06 24.92 -6.47
N GLY A 38 10.97 23.62 -6.20
CA GLY A 38 9.72 22.87 -6.32
C GLY A 38 9.20 22.73 -7.76
N GLU A 39 10.04 22.99 -8.77
CA GLU A 39 9.65 22.91 -10.19
C GLU A 39 9.21 21.51 -10.61
N ASP A 40 9.74 20.47 -9.94
CA ASP A 40 9.40 19.08 -10.21
C ASP A 40 8.16 18.59 -9.45
N ILE A 41 7.52 19.43 -8.63
CA ILE A 41 6.30 19.07 -7.89
C ILE A 41 5.10 19.16 -8.85
N LYS A 42 5.10 18.25 -9.83
CA LYS A 42 4.09 18.12 -10.88
C LYS A 42 3.69 16.67 -11.08
N PRO A 43 2.44 16.38 -11.49
CA PRO A 43 1.98 15.01 -11.71
C PRO A 43 2.84 14.26 -12.73
N GLU A 44 3.29 14.93 -13.79
CA GLU A 44 4.11 14.37 -14.86
C GLU A 44 5.45 13.86 -14.32
N SER A 45 6.15 14.68 -13.53
CA SER A 45 7.41 14.29 -12.89
C SER A 45 7.25 13.07 -11.99
N LEU A 46 6.12 12.97 -11.27
CA LEU A 46 5.82 11.77 -10.48
C LEU A 46 5.63 10.53 -11.35
N LEU A 47 4.85 10.64 -12.43
CA LEU A 47 4.62 9.53 -13.35
C LEU A 47 5.92 9.05 -14.01
N ASP A 48 6.79 9.98 -14.42
CA ASP A 48 8.10 9.69 -14.99
C ASP A 48 8.99 8.92 -14.00
N HIS A 49 9.07 9.38 -12.74
CA HIS A 49 9.84 8.68 -11.71
C HIS A 49 9.30 7.27 -11.44
N LEU A 50 7.97 7.08 -11.45
CA LEU A 50 7.33 5.78 -11.27
C LEU A 50 7.64 4.84 -12.45
N GLU A 51 7.57 5.35 -13.67
CA GLU A 51 7.92 4.58 -14.87
C GLU A 51 9.38 4.13 -14.84
N ILE A 52 10.31 5.04 -14.55
CA ILE A 52 11.74 4.73 -14.41
C ILE A 52 11.95 3.66 -13.34
N HIS A 53 11.26 3.77 -12.18
CA HIS A 53 11.35 2.78 -11.11
C HIS A 53 10.87 1.40 -11.56
N LEU A 54 9.73 1.32 -12.26
CA LEU A 54 9.20 0.07 -12.77
C LEU A 54 10.12 -0.55 -13.82
N ASN A 55 10.69 0.26 -14.72
CA ASN A 55 11.63 -0.21 -15.73
C ASN A 55 12.94 -0.73 -15.10
N LYS A 56 13.45 -0.05 -14.06
CA LYS A 56 14.60 -0.54 -13.28
C LYS A 56 14.32 -1.89 -12.62
N LEU A 57 13.12 -2.07 -12.06
CA LEU A 57 12.70 -3.35 -11.50
C LEU A 57 12.63 -4.44 -12.58
N LYS A 58 12.02 -4.16 -13.74
CA LYS A 58 11.92 -5.12 -14.86
C LYS A 58 13.29 -5.62 -15.29
N VAL A 59 14.26 -4.72 -15.44
CA VAL A 59 15.64 -5.08 -15.81
C VAL A 59 16.32 -5.87 -14.69
N SER A 60 16.09 -5.51 -13.42
CA SER A 60 16.73 -6.17 -12.28
C SER A 60 16.14 -7.55 -11.94
N THR A 61 14.89 -7.83 -12.31
CA THR A 61 14.17 -9.07 -11.95
C THR A 61 13.88 -9.97 -13.15
N ALA A 62 14.61 -9.83 -14.26
CA ALA A 62 14.41 -10.57 -15.51
C ALA A 62 14.35 -12.11 -15.39
N SER A 63 14.67 -12.68 -14.22
CA SER A 63 14.67 -14.11 -13.91
C SER A 63 13.66 -14.56 -12.84
N LYS A 64 12.79 -13.67 -12.34
CA LYS A 64 11.74 -14.03 -11.35
C LYS A 64 10.40 -13.49 -11.80
N ASP A 65 9.41 -14.38 -11.95
CA ASP A 65 7.97 -14.08 -12.16
C ASP A 65 7.38 -13.38 -10.92
N LYS A 66 7.90 -12.22 -10.56
CA LYS A 66 7.39 -11.37 -9.50
C LYS A 66 6.58 -10.27 -10.18
N LEU A 67 5.31 -10.16 -9.80
CA LEU A 67 4.44 -9.07 -10.25
C LEU A 67 5.07 -7.72 -9.88
N ILE A 68 5.55 -6.97 -10.87
CA ILE A 68 6.17 -5.65 -10.70
C ILE A 68 5.05 -4.62 -10.77
N THR A 69 4.67 -4.07 -9.63
CA THR A 69 3.60 -3.06 -9.55
C THR A 69 3.99 -1.94 -8.61
N ALA A 70 3.71 -0.70 -9.03
CA ALA A 70 3.62 0.44 -8.14
C ALA A 70 2.20 0.43 -7.55
N THR A 71 2.09 0.63 -6.24
CA THR A 71 0.80 0.68 -5.54
C THR A 71 0.64 2.01 -4.83
N MET A 72 -0.59 2.48 -4.71
CA MET A 72 -0.94 3.69 -3.96
C MET A 72 -2.08 3.37 -2.99
N PHE A 73 -2.08 4.00 -1.82
CA PHE A 73 -3.15 3.86 -0.87
C PHE A 73 -4.40 4.59 -1.36
N THR A 74 -5.49 3.83 -1.52
CA THR A 74 -6.78 4.39 -1.95
C THR A 74 -7.61 4.89 -0.77
N LYS A 75 -7.36 4.40 0.44
CA LYS A 75 -8.01 4.80 1.71
C LYS A 75 -7.06 4.56 2.88
N GLU A 76 -7.13 5.38 3.92
CA GLU A 76 -6.54 5.12 5.25
C GLU A 76 -7.33 4.03 6.02
N ASP A 77 -7.93 3.08 5.30
CA ASP A 77 -8.60 1.95 5.92
C ASP A 77 -7.54 1.05 6.54
N THR A 78 -7.82 0.46 7.68
CA THR A 78 -6.93 -0.54 8.32
C THR A 78 -7.36 -1.97 7.95
N ARG A 79 -8.46 -2.11 7.21
CA ARG A 79 -8.98 -3.40 6.75
C ARG A 79 -8.11 -3.97 5.63
N CYS A 80 -7.93 -5.28 5.70
CA CYS A 80 -7.27 -6.06 4.65
C CYS A 80 -8.30 -6.47 3.59
N ILE A 81 -7.85 -6.56 2.34
CA ILE A 81 -8.65 -7.03 1.20
C ILE A 81 -8.28 -8.49 0.88
N PRO A 82 -9.17 -9.28 0.24
CA PRO A 82 -8.87 -10.67 -0.09
C PRO A 82 -7.54 -10.80 -0.85
N GLY A 83 -6.66 -11.69 -0.38
CA GLY A 83 -5.33 -11.92 -0.97
C GLY A 83 -4.23 -10.93 -0.56
N GLN A 84 -4.55 -9.79 0.08
CA GLN A 84 -3.55 -8.78 0.46
C GLN A 84 -3.73 -8.26 1.89
N HIS A 85 -2.64 -8.31 2.66
CA HIS A 85 -2.58 -7.71 3.98
C HIS A 85 -2.32 -6.21 3.85
N ASN A 86 -3.08 -5.43 4.61
CA ASN A 86 -2.88 -4.00 4.72
C ASN A 86 -1.77 -3.70 5.73
N PRO A 87 -0.66 -3.04 5.33
CA PRO A 87 0.43 -2.71 6.24
C PRO A 87 0.02 -1.83 7.44
N TYR A 88 -1.09 -1.09 7.34
CA TYR A 88 -1.62 -0.27 8.44
C TYR A 88 -2.59 -1.03 9.35
N ALA A 89 -2.79 -2.33 9.15
CA ALA A 89 -3.64 -3.14 10.01
C ALA A 89 -3.04 -3.26 11.43
N LYS A 90 -3.64 -2.54 12.40
CA LYS A 90 -3.21 -2.59 13.81
C LYS A 90 -3.68 -3.84 14.54
N SER A 91 -4.70 -4.53 14.02
CA SER A 91 -5.34 -5.65 14.73
C SER A 91 -4.58 -6.97 14.63
N HIS A 92 -3.69 -7.12 13.64
CA HIS A 92 -2.93 -8.36 13.43
C HIS A 92 -1.72 -8.12 12.51
N PRO A 93 -0.63 -8.90 12.68
CA PRO A 93 0.48 -8.92 11.72
C PRO A 93 0.14 -9.70 10.45
N LYS A 94 0.88 -9.48 9.36
CA LYS A 94 0.69 -10.14 8.05
C LYS A 94 0.52 -11.65 8.15
N ASP A 95 1.33 -12.31 8.96
CA ASP A 95 1.34 -13.77 9.09
C ASP A 95 0.04 -14.33 9.69
N LYS A 96 -0.74 -13.50 10.39
CA LYS A 96 -2.02 -13.89 11.00
C LYS A 96 -3.23 -13.33 10.26
N CYS A 97 -3.03 -12.70 9.10
CA CYS A 97 -4.08 -12.09 8.32
C CYS A 97 -5.01 -13.12 7.69
N TRP A 98 -6.26 -13.19 8.13
CA TRP A 98 -7.27 -14.09 7.56
C TRP A 98 -7.67 -13.76 6.11
N LYS A 99 -7.37 -12.56 5.64
CA LYS A 99 -7.60 -12.19 4.23
C LYS A 99 -6.52 -12.72 3.30
N VAL A 100 -5.31 -12.97 3.81
CA VAL A 100 -4.21 -13.63 3.07
C VAL A 100 -4.22 -15.13 3.31
N TYR A 101 -4.57 -15.56 4.53
CA TYR A 101 -4.53 -16.94 5.02
C TYR A 101 -5.90 -17.35 5.61
N PRO A 102 -6.92 -17.65 4.78
CA PRO A 102 -8.26 -17.99 5.24
C PRO A 102 -8.30 -19.19 6.21
N GLU A 103 -7.41 -20.16 6.03
CA GLU A 103 -7.30 -21.36 6.86
C GLU A 103 -6.97 -21.05 8.32
N LYS A 104 -6.26 -19.94 8.58
CA LYS A 104 -5.94 -19.51 9.95
C LYS A 104 -7.15 -18.99 10.71
N ARG A 105 -8.23 -18.61 10.01
CA ARG A 105 -9.50 -18.23 10.63
C ARG A 105 -10.17 -19.42 11.29
N GLU A 106 -10.24 -20.55 10.60
CA GLU A 106 -10.85 -21.78 11.10
C GLU A 106 -10.09 -22.33 12.30
N ALA A 107 -8.76 -22.34 12.24
CA ALA A 107 -7.91 -22.75 13.36
C ALA A 107 -8.13 -21.88 14.61
N TYR A 108 -8.31 -20.56 14.43
CA TYR A 108 -8.60 -19.64 15.52
C TYR A 108 -9.98 -19.90 16.15
N LEU A 109 -11.01 -20.11 15.33
CA LEU A 109 -12.36 -20.41 15.83
C LEU A 109 -12.39 -21.70 16.65
N LYS A 110 -11.78 -22.78 16.15
CA LYS A 110 -11.65 -24.06 16.88
C LYS A 110 -10.92 -23.88 18.23
N LYS A 111 -9.85 -23.08 18.27
CA LYS A 111 -9.10 -22.81 19.50
C LYS A 111 -9.91 -21.99 20.52
N LYS A 112 -10.73 -21.04 20.04
CA LYS A 112 -11.60 -20.22 20.89
C LYS A 112 -12.69 -21.08 21.55
N GLU A 113 -13.31 -21.98 20.79
CA GLU A 113 -14.30 -22.94 21.29
C GLU A 113 -13.71 -23.85 22.38
N GLN A 114 -12.53 -24.43 22.13
CA GLN A 114 -11.83 -25.28 23.12
C GLN A 114 -11.42 -24.54 24.41
N SER A 115 -11.19 -23.22 24.32
CA SER A 115 -10.83 -22.40 25.47
C SER A 115 -12.05 -22.00 26.31
N GLN A 116 -13.24 -21.95 25.72
CA GLN A 116 -14.50 -21.68 26.42
C GLN A 116 -15.06 -22.92 27.12
N THR A 117 -14.69 -24.12 26.66
CA THR A 117 -15.11 -25.39 27.28
C THR A 117 -14.21 -25.88 28.41
N LYS A 118 -13.09 -25.19 28.70
CA LYS A 118 -12.27 -25.49 29.88
C LYS A 118 -12.84 -24.76 31.10
N PRO A 119 -13.32 -25.45 32.14
CA PRO A 119 -13.76 -24.79 33.36
C PRO A 119 -12.58 -24.05 33.98
N LYS A 120 -12.81 -22.81 34.44
CA LYS A 120 -11.86 -22.09 35.29
C LYS A 120 -11.61 -22.96 36.53
N ALA A 121 -10.42 -23.54 36.65
CA ALA A 121 -9.98 -24.13 37.90
C ALA A 121 -9.93 -23.01 38.95
N ALA A 122 -10.73 -23.17 40.00
CA ALA A 122 -10.77 -22.31 41.18
C ALA A 122 -9.59 -22.62 42.11
#